data_AF-W2RMN9-F1
#
_entry.id   AF-W2RMN9-F1
#
_cell.length_a   1.000
_cell.length_b   1.000
_cell.length_c   1.000
_cell.angle_alpha   90.00
_cell.angle_beta   90.00
_cell.angle_gamma   90.00
#
_symmetry.space_group_name_H-M   'P 1'
#
loop_
_entity.id
_entity.type
_entity.pdbx_description
1 polymer ?
#
loop_
_entity_poly.entity_id
_entity_poly.type
_entity_poly.pdbx_seq_one_letter_code
_entity_poly.pdbx_strand_id
1 'polypeptide(L)'
;MFRTTASRSIQSLRAQAPRTTLSSTVLRATLRTSAQPLARPGALSLTLRNPAQKSMVRYETTYQKSSFPKSRDNKAEEAYGNEVIKPIPDLVSASSSIHPVTGEVGGPKEEEDVDMTASIRSDFKTIVDTFSLKSVPKEALAVGLAGVVPYLATSLSTVYLAFDIQYAAAHGQGLLLSGEVAEQLLHIIEPIQLGYGASIISFLGAIHWGLEWAGFGGYQGYPRYSIGIVATAVAWPTLLLPAEVGLIAQFLAFTFLYYADARASTRGWAPSWYSTYRFVLTFIVGASIVASLVGRGQIADLITRPPGPADRMRAIREQQLQQLEESDAESKARAEYEESGGDEDEEEDDE
;
A
#
# COMPACT_ATOMS: atom_id res chain seq x y z
N MET A 1 65.51 23.85 41.38
CA MET A 1 64.72 24.22 42.58
C MET A 1 63.27 23.95 42.24
N PHE A 2 62.72 22.81 42.66
CA PHE A 2 61.83 22.65 43.85
C PHE A 2 60.51 23.43 43.68
N ARG A 3 59.29 22.90 43.78
CA ARG A 3 58.72 21.61 44.23
C ARG A 3 57.28 21.48 43.69
N THR A 4 56.81 20.24 43.67
CA THR A 4 55.45 19.75 43.50
C THR A 4 54.49 20.17 44.62
N THR A 5 53.18 20.13 44.38
CA THR A 5 52.18 19.38 45.19
C THR A 5 50.78 19.36 44.55
N ALA A 6 50.18 18.17 44.59
CA ALA A 6 48.81 17.87 44.19
C ALA A 6 47.78 18.27 45.26
N SER A 7 46.51 18.39 44.89
CA SER A 7 45.35 18.13 45.77
C SER A 7 44.08 17.83 44.96
N ARG A 8 43.57 16.62 45.11
CA ARG A 8 42.19 16.19 44.81
C ARG A 8 41.28 16.51 46.00
N SER A 9 40.03 16.93 45.77
CA SER A 9 38.79 16.45 46.44
C SER A 9 37.60 17.32 45.94
N ILE A 10 36.59 16.77 45.23
CA ILE A 10 35.32 16.11 45.65
C ILE A 10 34.37 17.00 46.47
N GLN A 11 33.11 17.05 45.99
CA GLN A 11 31.81 17.40 46.63
C GLN A 11 31.11 18.54 45.84
N SER A 12 29.83 18.50 45.46
CA SER A 12 28.73 17.58 45.68
C SER A 12 27.65 17.81 44.60
N LEU A 13 26.88 16.77 44.29
CA LEU A 13 25.67 16.83 43.48
C LEU A 13 24.62 17.71 44.17
N ARG A 14 24.08 18.71 43.47
CA ARG A 14 22.74 19.24 43.77
C ARG A 14 21.96 19.48 42.48
N ALA A 15 21.05 18.55 42.21
CA ALA A 15 20.05 18.66 41.18
C ALA A 15 19.17 19.90 41.42
N GLN A 16 19.06 20.77 40.42
CA GLN A 16 18.01 21.78 40.35
C GLN A 16 16.89 21.22 39.48
N ALA A 17 15.78 20.87 40.12
CA ALA A 17 14.52 20.55 39.45
C ALA A 17 13.91 21.84 38.87
N PRO A 18 13.46 21.85 37.61
CA PRO A 18 12.71 22.97 37.05
C PRO A 18 11.29 23.00 37.64
N ARG A 19 10.91 24.16 38.16
CA ARG A 19 9.58 24.48 38.69
C ARG A 19 8.54 24.44 37.56
N THR A 20 7.55 23.58 37.71
CA THR A 20 6.37 23.50 36.84
C THR A 20 5.34 24.56 37.26
N THR A 21 4.96 25.46 36.37
CA THR A 21 3.79 26.34 36.51
C THR A 21 2.59 25.67 35.86
N LEU A 22 1.87 24.86 36.64
CA LEU A 22 0.58 24.30 36.24
C LEU A 22 -0.49 25.41 36.33
N SER A 23 -0.92 25.96 35.20
CA SER A 23 -2.14 26.77 35.13
C SER A 23 -3.35 25.85 35.04
N SER A 24 -3.99 25.60 36.18
CA SER A 24 -5.24 24.86 36.30
C SER A 24 -6.41 25.70 35.79
N THR A 25 -6.84 25.50 34.55
CA THR A 25 -8.12 26.06 34.09
C THR A 25 -9.23 25.09 34.48
N VAL A 26 -9.90 25.39 35.58
CA VAL A 26 -11.05 24.65 36.09
C VAL A 26 -12.26 24.94 35.18
N LEU A 27 -12.60 24.02 34.29
CA LEU A 27 -13.86 24.04 33.55
C LEU A 27 -15.00 23.60 34.48
N ARG A 28 -15.71 24.58 35.04
CA ARG A 28 -16.95 24.39 35.80
C ARG A 28 -18.11 24.08 34.83
N ALA A 29 -18.37 22.81 34.57
CA ALA A 29 -19.60 22.39 33.89
C ALA A 29 -20.76 22.41 34.90
N THR A 30 -21.73 23.30 34.70
CA THR A 30 -22.97 23.32 35.49
C THR A 30 -24.01 22.42 34.80
N LEU A 31 -24.16 21.20 35.32
CA LEU A 31 -25.28 20.32 34.98
C LEU A 31 -26.56 20.88 35.62
N ARG A 32 -27.36 21.61 34.84
CA ARG A 32 -28.75 21.91 35.21
C ARG A 32 -29.59 20.66 34.97
N THR A 33 -29.76 19.86 36.02
CA THR A 33 -30.82 18.86 36.08
C THR A 33 -32.14 19.57 36.35
N SER A 34 -33.09 19.50 35.42
CA SER A 34 -34.49 19.85 35.67
C SER A 34 -35.31 18.56 35.61
N ALA A 35 -35.56 17.98 36.77
CA ALA A 35 -36.56 16.93 36.92
C ALA A 35 -37.93 17.59 37.00
N GLN A 36 -38.84 17.23 36.09
CA GLN A 36 -40.27 17.46 36.28
C GLN A 36 -40.98 16.12 36.57
N PRO A 37 -42.03 16.12 37.40
CA PRO A 37 -42.65 14.89 37.87
C PRO A 37 -43.57 14.23 36.84
N LEU A 38 -43.62 12.91 36.95
CA LEU A 38 -44.41 11.95 36.20
C LEU A 38 -45.92 12.13 36.47
N ALA A 39 -46.73 12.22 35.41
CA ALA A 39 -48.18 11.97 35.45
C ALA A 39 -48.52 10.77 34.53
N ARG A 40 -49.42 9.91 35.02
CA ARG A 40 -49.77 8.56 34.53
C ARG A 40 -50.53 8.54 33.18
N PRO A 41 -50.66 7.36 32.53
CA PRO A 41 -50.87 7.22 31.09
C PRO A 41 -52.34 7.26 30.68
N GLY A 42 -52.61 7.83 29.50
CA GLY A 42 -53.92 7.84 28.87
C GLY A 42 -53.83 7.54 27.38
N ALA A 43 -54.45 6.43 26.99
CA ALA A 43 -54.89 6.04 25.65
C ALA A 43 -53.87 5.95 24.51
N LEU A 44 -53.77 4.72 23.98
CA LEU A 44 -53.20 4.33 22.70
C LEU A 44 -53.69 5.24 21.56
N SER A 45 -52.78 6.01 20.97
CA SER A 45 -52.97 6.57 19.63
C SER A 45 -51.83 6.12 18.74
N LEU A 46 -52.19 5.33 17.71
CA LEU A 46 -51.30 4.93 16.63
C LEU A 46 -50.94 6.19 15.83
N THR A 47 -49.80 6.80 16.12
CA THR A 47 -49.24 7.86 15.27
C THR A 47 -48.43 7.21 14.16
N LEU A 48 -48.89 7.45 12.93
CA LEU A 48 -48.25 7.03 11.69
C LEU A 48 -46.84 7.62 11.64
N ARG A 49 -45.83 6.75 11.74
CA ARG A 49 -44.42 7.11 11.68
C ARG A 49 -44.09 7.52 10.24
N ASN A 50 -44.09 8.82 9.95
CA ASN A 50 -43.58 9.32 8.68
C ASN A 50 -42.08 8.99 8.59
N PRO A 51 -41.61 8.28 7.54
CA PRO A 51 -40.19 8.04 7.37
C PRO A 51 -39.51 9.38 7.06
N ALA A 52 -38.63 9.82 7.95
CA ALA A 52 -37.73 10.93 7.70
C ALA A 52 -36.90 10.61 6.44
N GLN A 53 -37.15 11.35 5.36
CA GLN A 53 -36.31 11.33 4.16
C GLN A 53 -34.89 11.76 4.58
N LYS A 54 -34.02 10.77 4.77
CA LYS A 54 -32.60 11.00 4.98
C LYS A 54 -32.00 11.47 3.66
N SER A 55 -31.33 12.62 3.75
CA SER A 55 -30.34 13.15 2.80
C SER A 55 -30.76 13.18 1.33
N MET A 56 -31.50 14.20 0.96
CA MET A 56 -31.41 14.71 -0.40
C MET A 56 -30.05 15.40 -0.53
N VAL A 57 -29.05 14.69 -1.08
CA VAL A 57 -27.77 15.30 -1.49
C VAL A 57 -28.12 16.23 -2.65
N ARG A 58 -28.31 17.51 -2.34
CA ARG A 58 -28.26 18.53 -3.38
C ARG A 58 -26.82 18.57 -3.84
N TYR A 59 -26.57 18.12 -5.07
CA TYR A 59 -25.42 18.58 -5.83
C TYR A 59 -25.60 20.10 -5.98
N GLU A 60 -25.10 20.88 -5.02
CA GLU A 60 -24.74 22.26 -5.29
C GLU A 60 -23.56 22.20 -6.24
N THR A 61 -23.87 22.22 -7.53
CA THR A 61 -22.91 22.63 -8.52
C THR A 61 -22.52 24.07 -8.18
N THR A 62 -21.32 24.27 -7.64
CA THR A 62 -20.70 25.60 -7.50
C THR A 62 -20.48 26.18 -8.90
N TYR A 63 -21.56 26.63 -9.56
CA TYR A 63 -21.54 27.51 -10.72
C TYR A 63 -21.33 28.94 -10.21
N GLN A 64 -20.18 29.19 -9.61
CA GLN A 64 -19.64 30.54 -9.49
C GLN A 64 -18.45 30.69 -10.43
N LYS A 65 -18.72 30.55 -11.73
CA LYS A 65 -17.94 31.28 -12.75
C LYS A 65 -18.53 32.68 -12.84
N SER A 66 -17.68 33.70 -12.93
CA SER A 66 -18.04 35.12 -13.11
C SER A 66 -18.85 35.41 -14.38
N SER A 67 -19.13 34.41 -15.21
CA SER A 67 -19.82 34.51 -16.49
C SER A 67 -21.30 34.11 -16.47
N PHE A 68 -21.86 33.71 -15.32
CA PHE A 68 -23.31 33.46 -15.19
C PHE A 68 -24.02 34.65 -14.54
N PRO A 69 -24.95 35.33 -15.24
CA PRO A 69 -25.68 36.46 -14.68
C PRO A 69 -26.54 36.00 -13.49
N LYS A 70 -26.47 36.72 -12.37
CA LYS A 70 -27.20 36.43 -11.12
C LYS A 70 -28.72 36.62 -11.24
N SER A 71 -29.20 37.18 -12.35
CA SER A 71 -30.61 37.48 -12.62
C SER A 71 -30.94 37.20 -14.08
N ARG A 72 -32.21 36.91 -14.35
CA ARG A 72 -32.70 36.68 -15.72
C ARG A 72 -32.69 37.98 -16.51
N ASP A 73 -31.83 38.06 -17.53
CA ASP A 73 -31.73 39.22 -18.41
C ASP A 73 -32.84 39.17 -19.48
N ASN A 74 -34.06 39.61 -19.11
CA ASN A 74 -35.23 39.58 -19.99
C ASN A 74 -34.99 40.25 -21.36
N LYS A 75 -34.16 41.30 -21.40
CA LYS A 75 -33.81 42.00 -22.66
C LYS A 75 -32.96 41.15 -23.60
N ALA A 76 -32.05 40.34 -23.07
CA ALA A 76 -31.24 39.43 -23.87
C ALA A 76 -32.09 38.26 -24.37
N GLU A 77 -32.96 37.70 -23.51
CA GLU A 77 -33.90 36.65 -23.88
C GLU A 77 -34.88 37.09 -24.98
N GLU A 78 -35.38 38.33 -24.92
CA GLU A 78 -36.25 38.88 -25.97
C GLU A 78 -35.50 39.10 -27.30
N ALA A 79 -34.21 39.46 -27.24
CA ALA A 79 -33.36 39.54 -28.43
C ALA A 79 -33.15 38.15 -29.07
N TYR A 80 -32.80 37.14 -28.28
CA TYR A 80 -32.64 35.76 -28.76
C TYR A 80 -33.97 35.15 -29.26
N GLY A 81 -35.10 35.52 -28.65
CA GLY A 81 -36.43 35.07 -29.08
C GLY A 81 -36.85 35.60 -30.45
N ASN A 82 -36.28 36.73 -30.90
CA ASN A 82 -36.53 37.30 -32.22
C ASN A 82 -35.57 36.78 -33.30
N GLU A 83 -34.52 36.03 -32.93
CA GLU A 83 -33.59 35.42 -33.88
C GLU A 83 -34.20 34.16 -34.50
N VAL A 84 -34.41 34.18 -35.82
CA VAL A 84 -34.87 33.01 -36.55
C VAL A 84 -33.73 32.00 -36.68
N ILE A 85 -33.88 30.85 -36.03
CA ILE A 85 -32.92 29.74 -36.08
C ILE A 85 -32.80 29.26 -37.53
N LYS A 86 -31.59 29.37 -38.10
CA LYS A 86 -31.31 28.86 -39.44
C LYS A 86 -31.03 27.35 -39.36
N PRO A 87 -31.75 26.50 -40.10
CA PRO A 87 -31.43 25.08 -40.15
C PRO A 87 -30.07 24.91 -40.85
N ILE A 88 -29.09 24.36 -40.14
CA ILE A 88 -27.79 23.97 -40.71
C ILE A 88 -27.78 22.44 -40.76
N PRO A 89 -28.31 21.82 -41.83
CA PRO A 89 -28.44 20.37 -41.91
C PRO A 89 -27.09 19.63 -41.90
N ASP A 90 -26.01 20.30 -42.32
CA ASP A 90 -24.68 19.70 -42.44
C ASP A 90 -23.98 19.47 -41.08
N LEU A 91 -24.40 20.17 -40.02
CA LEU A 91 -23.83 20.04 -38.66
C LEU A 91 -24.53 18.99 -37.82
N VAL A 92 -25.70 18.52 -38.25
CA VAL A 92 -26.52 17.57 -37.50
C VAL A 92 -26.37 16.20 -38.13
N SER A 93 -25.71 15.28 -37.42
CA SER A 93 -25.66 13.89 -37.83
C SER A 93 -27.05 13.28 -37.73
N ALA A 94 -27.66 12.97 -38.87
CA ALA A 94 -28.98 12.32 -38.94
C ALA A 94 -29.01 10.95 -38.26
N SER A 95 -27.85 10.29 -38.11
CA SER A 95 -27.75 8.95 -37.51
C SER A 95 -27.57 8.95 -35.99
N SER A 96 -27.12 10.05 -35.39
CA SER A 96 -26.76 10.07 -33.96
C SER A 96 -27.94 9.89 -33.00
N SER A 97 -29.18 10.09 -33.47
CA SER A 97 -30.39 9.98 -32.66
C SER A 97 -31.16 8.68 -32.88
N ILE A 98 -30.68 7.80 -33.77
CA ILE A 98 -31.36 6.55 -34.12
C ILE A 98 -30.51 5.40 -33.58
N HIS A 99 -31.04 4.61 -32.65
CA HIS A 99 -30.45 3.31 -32.34
C HIS A 99 -30.81 2.36 -33.49
N PRO A 100 -29.86 1.84 -34.28
CA PRO A 100 -30.18 0.88 -35.32
C PRO A 100 -30.71 -0.40 -34.66
N VAL A 101 -32.00 -0.67 -34.85
CA VAL A 101 -32.68 -1.87 -34.34
C VAL A 101 -32.16 -3.16 -35.01
N THR A 102 -31.47 -3.02 -36.14
CA THR A 102 -30.93 -4.14 -36.92
C THR A 102 -29.68 -4.79 -36.30
N GLY A 103 -29.09 -4.21 -35.26
CA GLY A 103 -27.89 -4.75 -34.60
C GLY A 103 -28.16 -5.82 -33.54
N GLU A 104 -29.36 -5.86 -32.94
CA GLU A 104 -29.62 -6.75 -31.80
C GLU A 104 -30.35 -8.06 -32.16
N VAL A 105 -30.98 -8.13 -33.34
CA VAL A 105 -31.72 -9.32 -33.78
C VAL A 105 -31.37 -9.66 -35.23
N GLY A 106 -30.31 -10.45 -35.42
CA GLY A 106 -30.16 -11.31 -36.60
C GLY A 106 -29.42 -10.77 -37.83
N GLY A 107 -28.75 -9.63 -37.76
CA GLY A 107 -27.72 -9.29 -38.77
C GLY A 107 -26.47 -10.17 -38.59
N PRO A 108 -25.73 -10.52 -39.66
CA PRO A 108 -24.42 -11.14 -39.49
C PRO A 108 -23.58 -10.20 -38.62
N LYS A 109 -23.13 -10.70 -37.47
CA LYS A 109 -22.16 -10.00 -36.65
C LYS A 109 -20.91 -9.89 -37.53
N GLU A 110 -20.65 -8.71 -38.06
CA GLU A 110 -19.29 -8.37 -38.44
C GLU A 110 -18.49 -8.48 -37.13
N GLU A 111 -17.77 -9.58 -36.99
CA GLU A 111 -16.69 -9.71 -36.03
C GLU A 111 -15.64 -8.71 -36.49
N GLU A 112 -15.82 -7.43 -36.14
CA GLU A 112 -14.66 -6.56 -36.02
C GLU A 112 -13.73 -7.28 -35.05
N ASP A 113 -12.57 -7.69 -35.55
CA ASP A 113 -11.46 -8.15 -34.74
C ASP A 113 -11.15 -7.01 -33.76
N VAL A 114 -11.84 -7.02 -32.61
CA VAL A 114 -11.60 -6.09 -31.52
C VAL A 114 -10.18 -6.40 -31.09
N ASP A 115 -9.26 -5.59 -31.60
CA ASP A 115 -7.86 -5.67 -31.21
C ASP A 115 -7.82 -5.37 -29.72
N MET A 116 -7.85 -6.43 -28.91
CA MET A 116 -7.84 -6.38 -27.46
C MET A 116 -6.63 -5.56 -26.98
N THR A 117 -5.54 -5.52 -27.77
CA THR A 117 -4.37 -4.70 -27.48
C THR A 117 -4.62 -3.22 -27.75
N ALA A 118 -5.38 -2.87 -28.79
CA ALA A 118 -5.83 -1.51 -29.04
C ALA A 118 -6.81 -1.04 -27.96
N SER A 119 -7.71 -1.92 -27.48
CA SER A 119 -8.61 -1.64 -26.35
C SER A 119 -7.84 -1.40 -25.04
N ILE A 120 -6.88 -2.26 -24.69
CA ILE A 120 -6.05 -2.06 -23.49
C ILE A 120 -5.22 -0.78 -23.61
N ARG A 121 -4.70 -0.47 -24.81
CA ARG A 121 -3.95 0.77 -25.07
C ARG A 121 -4.87 2.00 -24.98
N SER A 122 -6.10 1.94 -25.48
CA SER A 122 -7.06 3.05 -25.36
C SER A 122 -7.49 3.26 -23.92
N ASP A 123 -7.68 2.18 -23.15
CA ASP A 123 -8.01 2.26 -21.73
C ASP A 123 -6.85 2.84 -20.93
N PHE A 124 -5.63 2.39 -21.20
CA PHE A 124 -4.43 2.97 -20.60
C PHE A 124 -4.30 4.46 -20.93
N LYS A 125 -4.55 4.85 -22.19
CA LYS A 125 -4.51 6.25 -22.62
C LYS A 125 -5.60 7.08 -21.95
N THR A 126 -6.82 6.58 -21.86
CA THR A 126 -7.93 7.23 -21.15
C THR A 126 -7.64 7.37 -19.67
N ILE A 127 -7.05 6.36 -19.03
CA ILE A 127 -6.60 6.43 -17.63
C ILE A 127 -5.53 7.52 -17.49
N VAL A 128 -4.49 7.52 -18.33
CA VAL A 128 -3.41 8.52 -18.31
C VAL A 128 -3.93 9.94 -18.54
N ASP A 129 -4.85 10.11 -19.48
CA ASP A 129 -5.46 11.40 -19.84
C ASP A 129 -6.43 11.87 -18.74
N THR A 130 -7.22 10.96 -18.15
CA THR A 130 -8.12 11.22 -17.01
C THR A 130 -7.33 11.60 -15.76
N PHE A 131 -6.20 10.93 -15.51
CA PHE A 131 -5.28 11.27 -14.43
C PHE A 131 -4.32 12.42 -14.79
N SER A 132 -4.55 13.16 -15.88
CA SER A 132 -3.83 14.38 -16.30
C SER A 132 -2.34 14.38 -15.92
N LEU A 133 -1.65 13.28 -16.19
CA LEU A 133 -0.22 13.13 -15.85
C LEU A 133 0.65 14.15 -16.60
N LYS A 134 0.09 14.76 -17.65
CA LYS A 134 0.69 15.84 -18.44
C LYS A 134 0.97 17.12 -17.62
N SER A 135 0.24 17.36 -16.53
CA SER A 135 0.50 18.51 -15.65
C SER A 135 1.61 18.28 -14.62
N VAL A 136 2.11 17.06 -14.48
CA VAL A 136 3.18 16.72 -13.55
C VAL A 136 4.54 17.00 -14.22
N PRO A 137 5.50 17.63 -13.52
CA PRO A 137 6.87 17.76 -14.02
C PRO A 137 7.47 16.39 -14.37
N LYS A 138 8.06 16.25 -15.56
CA LYS A 138 8.53 14.96 -16.08
C LYS A 138 9.64 14.37 -15.21
N GLU A 139 10.45 15.23 -14.63
CA GLU A 139 11.56 14.88 -13.75
C GLU A 139 11.03 14.21 -12.46
N ALA A 140 10.01 14.82 -11.84
CA ALA A 140 9.37 14.27 -10.66
C ALA A 140 8.67 12.94 -10.96
N LEU A 141 8.00 12.83 -12.12
CA LEU A 141 7.36 11.59 -12.54
C LEU A 141 8.38 10.46 -12.78
N ALA A 142 9.49 10.74 -13.46
CA ALA A 142 10.52 9.75 -13.75
C ALA A 142 11.17 9.23 -12.46
N VAL A 143 11.54 10.13 -11.54
CA VAL A 143 12.12 9.75 -10.24
C VAL A 143 11.09 9.01 -9.38
N GLY A 144 9.83 9.45 -9.40
CA GLY A 144 8.73 8.78 -8.72
C GLY A 144 8.51 7.34 -9.20
N LEU A 145 8.44 7.15 -10.52
CA LEU A 145 8.30 5.82 -11.14
C LEU A 145 9.51 4.93 -10.86
N ALA A 146 10.73 5.48 -10.90
CA ALA A 146 11.94 4.76 -10.52
C ALA A 146 11.87 4.23 -9.08
N GLY A 147 11.30 5.03 -8.17
CA GLY A 147 11.05 4.62 -6.77
C GLY A 147 10.01 3.49 -6.61
N VAL A 148 9.24 3.15 -7.63
CA VAL A 148 8.28 2.02 -7.56
C VAL A 148 8.87 0.73 -8.13
N VAL A 149 10.00 0.80 -8.85
CA VAL A 149 10.64 -0.37 -9.45
C VAL A 149 10.97 -1.46 -8.43
N PRO A 150 11.53 -1.17 -7.24
CA PRO A 150 11.81 -2.22 -6.26
C PRO A 150 10.54 -2.92 -5.74
N TYR A 151 9.41 -2.21 -5.67
CA TYR A 151 8.13 -2.80 -5.29
C TYR A 151 7.60 -3.77 -6.35
N LEU A 152 7.69 -3.38 -7.62
CA LEU A 152 7.31 -4.25 -8.73
C LEU A 152 8.23 -5.48 -8.79
N ALA A 153 9.55 -5.28 -8.63
CA ALA A 153 10.51 -6.37 -8.65
C ALA A 153 10.26 -7.37 -7.51
N THR A 154 10.07 -6.89 -6.27
CA THR A 154 9.82 -7.74 -5.11
C THR A 154 8.48 -8.46 -5.22
N SER A 155 7.40 -7.76 -5.58
CA SER A 155 6.08 -8.38 -5.75
C SER A 155 6.01 -9.42 -6.87
N LEU A 156 6.60 -9.14 -8.04
CA LEU A 156 6.68 -10.11 -9.13
C LEU A 156 7.52 -11.32 -8.74
N SER A 157 8.62 -11.10 -8.03
CA SER A 157 9.46 -12.20 -7.51
C SER A 157 8.68 -13.06 -6.52
N THR A 158 7.93 -12.46 -5.59
CA THR A 158 7.09 -13.20 -4.64
C THR A 158 6.00 -14.01 -5.33
N VAL A 159 5.30 -13.44 -6.32
CA VAL A 159 4.28 -14.16 -7.10
C VAL A 159 4.89 -15.29 -7.92
N TYR A 160 6.06 -15.07 -8.51
CA TYR A 160 6.79 -16.10 -9.24
C TYR A 160 7.21 -17.25 -8.34
N LEU A 161 7.78 -16.95 -7.17
CA LEU A 161 8.18 -17.95 -6.17
C LEU A 161 6.96 -18.73 -5.67
N ALA A 162 5.84 -18.06 -5.41
CA ALA A 162 4.59 -18.71 -5.04
C ALA A 162 4.09 -19.68 -6.11
N PHE A 163 4.14 -19.26 -7.37
CA PHE A 163 3.78 -20.09 -8.50
C PHE A 163 4.71 -21.31 -8.62
N ASP A 164 6.02 -21.12 -8.48
CA ASP A 164 7.00 -22.21 -8.60
C ASP A 164 6.83 -23.26 -7.48
N ILE A 165 6.57 -22.82 -6.24
CA ILE A 165 6.25 -23.70 -5.11
C ILE A 165 4.96 -24.49 -5.36
N GLN A 166 3.91 -23.82 -5.85
CA GLN A 166 2.63 -24.48 -6.19
C GLN A 166 2.78 -25.49 -7.33
N TYR A 167 3.62 -25.16 -8.33
CA TYR A 167 3.93 -26.05 -9.44
C TYR A 167 4.74 -27.27 -8.97
N ALA A 168 5.74 -27.06 -8.13
CA ALA A 168 6.54 -28.11 -7.50
C ALA A 168 5.67 -29.05 -6.65
N ALA A 169 4.72 -28.52 -5.90
CA ALA A 169 3.77 -29.33 -5.12
C ALA A 169 2.88 -30.22 -6.01
N ALA A 170 2.52 -29.76 -7.21
CA ALA A 170 1.68 -30.51 -8.14
C ALA A 170 2.45 -31.54 -8.99
N HIS A 171 3.68 -31.21 -9.43
CA HIS A 171 4.46 -32.03 -10.38
C HIS A 171 5.68 -32.71 -9.76
N GLY A 172 5.97 -32.46 -8.48
CA GLY A 172 7.11 -33.04 -7.75
C GLY A 172 8.47 -32.42 -8.06
N GLN A 173 8.56 -31.48 -9.01
CA GLN A 173 9.75 -30.70 -9.32
C GLN A 173 9.36 -29.24 -9.61
N GLY A 174 10.16 -28.28 -9.13
CA GLY A 174 10.01 -26.88 -9.50
C GLY A 174 10.34 -26.65 -10.97
N LEU A 175 9.80 -25.57 -11.53
CA LEU A 175 9.96 -25.21 -12.93
C LEU A 175 11.37 -24.66 -13.19
N LEU A 176 11.88 -23.82 -12.28
CA LEU A 176 13.26 -23.31 -12.34
C LEU A 176 14.03 -23.41 -11.00
N LEU A 177 13.36 -23.37 -9.85
CA LEU A 177 14.02 -23.43 -8.53
C LEU A 177 13.54 -24.63 -7.72
N SER A 178 14.42 -25.16 -6.88
CA SER A 178 14.01 -26.12 -5.83
C SER A 178 13.13 -25.39 -4.81
N GLY A 179 12.11 -26.07 -4.27
CA GLY A 179 11.18 -25.48 -3.31
C GLY A 179 11.87 -24.89 -2.09
N GLU A 180 12.93 -25.54 -1.59
CA GLU A 180 13.73 -25.08 -0.46
C GLU A 180 14.44 -23.74 -0.77
N VAL A 181 15.01 -23.61 -1.97
CA VAL A 181 15.65 -22.37 -2.42
C VAL A 181 14.62 -21.25 -2.57
N ALA A 182 13.42 -21.57 -3.07
CA ALA A 182 12.34 -20.60 -3.23
C ALA A 182 11.84 -20.06 -1.88
N GLU A 183 11.69 -20.93 -0.88
CA GLU A 183 11.33 -20.54 0.50
C GLU A 183 12.41 -19.65 1.13
N GLN A 184 13.68 -20.00 0.98
CA GLN A 184 14.77 -19.19 1.53
C GLN A 184 14.85 -17.80 0.88
N LEU A 185 14.59 -17.70 -0.44
CA LEU A 185 14.52 -16.41 -1.13
C LEU A 185 13.36 -15.55 -0.63
N LEU A 186 12.19 -16.13 -0.34
CA LEU A 186 11.05 -15.39 0.19
C LEU A 186 11.39 -14.71 1.52
N HIS A 187 12.03 -15.43 2.43
CA HIS A 187 12.48 -14.87 3.72
C HIS A 187 13.46 -13.70 3.59
N ILE A 188 14.18 -13.60 2.47
CA ILE A 188 15.08 -12.48 2.19
C ILE A 188 14.34 -11.31 1.54
N ILE A 189 13.42 -11.59 0.61
CA ILE A 189 12.69 -10.57 -0.16
C ILE A 189 11.71 -9.79 0.73
N GLU A 190 11.07 -10.46 1.68
CA GLU A 190 10.07 -9.87 2.58
C GLU A 190 10.58 -8.67 3.40
N PRO A 191 11.67 -8.80 4.19
CA PRO A 191 12.21 -7.67 4.95
C PRO A 191 12.75 -6.56 4.04
N ILE A 192 13.20 -6.89 2.82
CA ILE A 192 13.62 -5.88 1.84
C ILE A 192 12.41 -5.04 1.40
N GLN A 193 11.29 -5.68 1.05
CA GLN A 193 10.08 -4.97 0.64
C GLN A 193 9.53 -4.09 1.78
N LEU A 194 9.50 -4.61 3.02
CA LEU A 194 9.06 -3.86 4.19
C LEU A 194 10.00 -2.71 4.55
N GLY A 195 11.31 -2.95 4.54
CA GLY A 195 12.35 -1.94 4.80
C GLY A 195 12.27 -0.80 3.80
N TYR A 196 12.09 -1.15 2.52
CA TYR A 196 11.92 -0.17 1.46
C TYR A 196 10.62 0.63 1.65
N GLY A 197 9.53 -0.02 2.03
CA GLY A 197 8.26 0.65 2.31
C GLY A 197 8.30 1.62 3.46
N ALA A 198 8.90 1.24 4.57
CA ALA A 198 9.09 2.12 5.72
C ALA A 198 9.95 3.35 5.35
N SER A 199 11.00 3.14 4.53
CA SER A 199 11.84 4.22 4.03
C SER A 199 11.05 5.21 3.18
N ILE A 200 10.26 4.71 2.21
CA ILE A 200 9.42 5.57 1.36
C ILE A 200 8.38 6.34 2.18
N ILE A 201 7.64 5.68 3.10
CA ILE A 201 6.65 6.36 3.95
C ILE A 201 7.30 7.51 4.74
N SER A 202 8.50 7.28 5.27
CA SER A 202 9.26 8.28 6.01
C SER A 202 9.66 9.48 5.12
N PHE A 203 10.14 9.24 3.91
CA PHE A 203 10.47 10.31 2.95
C PHE A 203 9.25 11.13 2.54
N LEU A 204 8.10 10.48 2.36
CA LEU A 204 6.86 11.16 2.03
C LEU A 204 6.33 12.06 3.15
N GLY A 205 6.51 11.63 4.39
CA GLY A 205 6.32 12.50 5.54
C GLY A 205 7.21 13.74 5.46
N ALA A 206 8.49 13.57 5.14
CA ALA A 206 9.47 14.65 5.06
C ALA A 206 9.18 15.68 3.94
N ILE A 207 8.50 15.30 2.85
CA ILE A 207 8.08 16.24 1.80
C ILE A 207 7.22 17.37 2.38
N HIS A 208 6.40 17.09 3.39
CA HIS A 208 5.56 18.10 4.04
C HIS A 208 6.38 19.15 4.79
N TRP A 209 7.53 18.75 5.34
CA TRP A 209 8.46 19.68 5.98
C TRP A 209 9.16 20.55 4.93
N GLY A 210 9.60 19.93 3.82
CA GLY A 210 10.23 20.66 2.71
C GLY A 210 9.31 21.72 2.10
N LEU A 211 8.03 21.38 1.89
CA LEU A 211 7.05 22.34 1.38
C LEU A 211 6.70 23.45 2.39
N GLU A 212 6.76 23.15 3.70
CA GLU A 212 6.57 24.17 4.75
C GLU A 212 7.74 25.16 4.80
N TRP A 213 8.98 24.65 4.72
CA TRP A 213 10.17 25.50 4.65
C TRP A 213 10.21 26.35 3.39
N ALA A 214 9.69 25.83 2.28
CA ALA A 214 9.52 26.58 1.04
C ALA A 214 8.39 27.63 1.11
N GLY A 215 7.59 27.66 2.18
CA GLY A 215 6.45 28.58 2.34
C GLY A 215 5.30 28.32 1.35
N PHE A 216 5.25 27.13 0.74
CA PHE A 216 4.24 26.80 -0.26
C PHE A 216 2.87 26.62 0.39
N GLY A 217 1.88 27.39 -0.05
CA GLY A 217 0.54 27.40 0.54
C GLY A 217 0.45 28.15 1.89
N GLY A 218 1.46 28.98 2.21
CA GLY A 218 1.56 29.70 3.48
C GLY A 218 2.09 28.84 4.63
N TYR A 219 2.48 29.49 5.73
CA TYR A 219 3.00 28.83 6.91
C TYR A 219 1.84 28.29 7.77
N GLN A 220 1.75 26.97 7.86
CA GLN A 220 0.75 26.26 8.65
C GLN A 220 1.32 25.88 10.04
N GLY A 221 2.64 25.76 10.16
CA GLY A 221 3.34 25.43 11.40
C GLY A 221 3.18 23.95 11.80
N TYR A 222 2.99 23.71 13.11
CA TYR A 222 2.97 22.37 13.72
C TYR A 222 2.01 21.34 13.08
N PRO A 223 0.78 21.69 12.63
CA PRO A 223 -0.14 20.73 12.01
C PRO A 223 0.39 20.09 10.73
N ARG A 224 1.29 20.76 10.00
CA ARG A 224 1.90 20.20 8.79
C ARG A 224 3.15 19.39 9.12
N TYR A 225 3.94 19.83 10.09
CA TYR A 225 5.08 19.06 10.59
C TYR A 225 4.64 17.71 11.19
N SER A 226 3.49 17.68 11.87
CA SER A 226 2.97 16.45 12.48
C SER A 226 2.65 15.37 11.45
N ILE A 227 2.25 15.71 10.22
CA ILE A 227 2.03 14.73 9.14
C ILE A 227 3.32 13.93 8.88
N GLY A 228 4.46 14.62 8.82
CA GLY A 228 5.75 13.96 8.64
C GLY A 228 6.17 13.10 9.82
N ILE A 229 5.97 13.59 11.04
CA ILE A 229 6.28 12.83 12.27
C ILE A 229 5.42 11.57 12.36
N VAL A 230 4.11 11.69 12.13
CA VAL A 230 3.16 10.58 12.21
C VAL A 230 3.46 9.54 11.13
N ALA A 231 3.76 9.95 9.90
CA ALA A 231 4.12 9.02 8.83
C ALA A 231 5.33 8.14 9.22
N THR A 232 6.42 8.75 9.69
CA THR A 232 7.62 8.02 10.13
C THR A 232 7.36 7.18 11.38
N ALA A 233 6.59 7.70 12.35
CA ALA A 233 6.24 6.99 13.57
C ALA A 233 5.36 5.75 13.30
N VAL A 234 4.54 5.78 12.25
CA VAL A 234 3.77 4.61 11.79
C VAL A 234 4.64 3.65 10.98
N ALA A 235 5.56 4.17 10.18
CA ALA A 235 6.42 3.35 9.31
C ALA A 235 7.33 2.40 10.09
N TRP A 236 8.02 2.89 11.12
CA TRP A 236 9.03 2.10 11.84
C TRP A 236 8.49 0.84 12.54
N PRO A 237 7.38 0.90 13.29
CA PRO A 237 6.79 -0.29 13.92
C PRO A 237 6.44 -1.40 12.93
N THR A 238 6.15 -1.07 11.66
CA THR A 238 5.84 -2.10 10.64
C THR A 238 7.00 -3.04 10.35
N LEU A 239 8.24 -2.62 10.62
CA LEU A 239 9.44 -3.45 10.45
C LEU A 239 9.57 -4.52 11.54
N LEU A 240 8.92 -4.33 12.68
CA LEU A 240 8.95 -5.26 13.81
C LEU A 240 7.79 -6.27 13.77
N LEU A 241 6.86 -6.09 12.84
CA LEU A 241 5.70 -6.95 12.68
C LEU A 241 6.03 -8.15 11.76
N PRO A 242 5.30 -9.27 11.90
CA PRO A 242 5.31 -10.33 10.90
C PRO A 242 4.98 -9.75 9.51
N ALA A 243 5.60 -10.30 8.47
CA ALA A 243 5.58 -9.65 7.18
C ALA A 243 4.19 -9.49 6.56
N GLU A 244 3.22 -10.38 6.85
CA GLU A 244 1.81 -10.23 6.48
C GLU A 244 1.21 -8.95 7.08
N VAL A 245 1.36 -8.81 8.40
CA VAL A 245 0.76 -7.70 9.16
C VAL A 245 1.50 -6.41 8.85
N GLY A 246 2.82 -6.47 8.67
CA GLY A 246 3.65 -5.35 8.24
C GLY A 246 3.23 -4.80 6.88
N LEU A 247 3.04 -5.68 5.89
CA LEU A 247 2.62 -5.28 4.54
C LEU A 247 1.20 -4.68 4.54
N ILE A 248 0.26 -5.25 5.30
CA ILE A 248 -1.10 -4.69 5.46
C ILE A 248 -1.02 -3.31 6.12
N ALA A 249 -0.25 -3.17 7.20
CA ALA A 249 -0.08 -1.91 7.91
C ALA A 249 0.54 -0.83 7.01
N GLN A 250 1.55 -1.20 6.21
CA GLN A 250 2.15 -0.29 5.23
C GLN A 250 1.19 0.10 4.11
N PHE A 251 0.40 -0.84 3.58
CA PHE A 251 -0.65 -0.55 2.60
C PHE A 251 -1.65 0.49 3.13
N LEU A 252 -2.11 0.29 4.38
CA LEU A 252 -2.97 1.26 5.05
C LEU A 252 -2.26 2.60 5.27
N ALA A 253 -1.00 2.59 5.70
CA ALA A 253 -0.21 3.81 5.88
C ALA A 253 -0.07 4.60 4.58
N PHE A 254 0.23 3.94 3.45
CA PHE A 254 0.26 4.57 2.13
C PHE A 254 -1.09 5.17 1.74
N THR A 255 -2.18 4.47 2.01
CA THR A 255 -3.54 4.92 1.71
C THR A 255 -3.94 6.14 2.54
N PHE A 256 -3.69 6.10 3.85
CA PHE A 256 -3.95 7.23 4.74
C PHE A 256 -3.07 8.44 4.42
N LEU A 257 -1.80 8.20 4.06
CA LEU A 257 -0.88 9.25 3.66
C LEU A 257 -1.33 9.89 2.34
N TYR A 258 -1.75 9.09 1.35
CA TYR A 258 -2.39 9.61 0.14
C TYR A 258 -3.61 10.49 0.47
N TYR A 259 -4.48 10.06 1.39
CA TYR A 259 -5.62 10.86 1.79
C TYR A 259 -5.21 12.18 2.46
N ALA A 260 -4.16 12.16 3.29
CA ALA A 260 -3.58 13.36 3.87
C ALA A 260 -3.00 14.29 2.78
N ASP A 261 -2.29 13.74 1.80
CA ASP A 261 -1.68 14.45 0.67
C ASP A 261 -2.76 15.09 -0.24
N ALA A 262 -3.82 14.35 -0.55
CA ALA A 262 -4.97 14.82 -1.32
C ALA A 262 -5.71 15.94 -0.57
N ARG A 263 -5.86 15.79 0.75
CA ARG A 263 -6.47 16.84 1.59
C ARG A 263 -5.58 18.08 1.70
N ALA A 264 -4.26 17.91 1.74
CA ALA A 264 -3.31 19.01 1.69
C ALA A 264 -3.38 19.76 0.34
N SER A 265 -3.47 19.03 -0.77
CA SER A 265 -3.60 19.61 -2.11
C SER A 265 -4.91 20.38 -2.29
N THR A 266 -6.05 19.81 -1.87
CA THR A 266 -7.36 20.49 -1.92
C THR A 266 -7.45 21.74 -1.03
N ARG A 267 -6.68 21.79 0.06
CA ARG A 267 -6.53 22.99 0.91
C ARG A 267 -5.52 24.01 0.37
N GLY A 268 -4.85 23.73 -0.74
CA GLY A 268 -3.82 24.58 -1.33
C GLY A 268 -2.47 24.53 -0.61
N TRP A 269 -2.25 23.56 0.30
CA TRP A 269 -0.96 23.38 0.99
C TRP A 269 0.07 22.70 0.09
N ALA A 270 -0.38 21.93 -0.90
CA ALA A 270 0.48 21.27 -1.89
C ALA A 270 0.02 21.62 -3.32
N PRO A 271 0.89 21.49 -4.33
CA PRO A 271 0.50 21.73 -5.72
C PRO A 271 -0.71 20.87 -6.14
N SER A 272 -1.53 21.38 -7.05
CA SER A 272 -2.73 20.66 -7.51
C SER A 272 -2.40 19.32 -8.20
N TRP A 273 -1.28 19.27 -8.92
CA TRP A 273 -0.78 18.05 -9.58
C TRP A 273 -0.27 16.99 -8.59
N TYR A 274 0.05 17.38 -7.35
CA TYR A 274 0.65 16.47 -6.36
C TYR A 274 -0.31 15.35 -5.96
N SER A 275 -1.61 15.65 -5.81
CA SER A 275 -2.61 14.64 -5.48
C SER A 275 -2.70 13.55 -6.55
N THR A 276 -2.73 13.95 -7.82
CA THR A 276 -2.87 13.00 -8.93
C THR A 276 -1.60 12.18 -9.14
N TYR A 277 -0.43 12.84 -9.06
CA TYR A 277 0.86 12.16 -9.04
C TYR A 277 0.94 11.11 -7.93
N ARG A 278 0.52 11.50 -6.71
CA ARG A 278 0.56 10.62 -5.55
C ARG A 278 -0.37 9.43 -5.72
N PHE A 279 -1.59 9.64 -6.20
CA PHE A 279 -2.56 8.58 -6.45
C PHE A 279 -1.96 7.47 -7.33
N VAL A 280 -1.37 7.83 -8.47
CA VAL A 280 -0.77 6.86 -9.41
C VAL A 280 0.35 6.06 -8.74
N LEU A 281 1.26 6.71 -8.02
CA LEU A 281 2.34 5.99 -7.34
C LEU A 281 1.83 5.10 -6.22
N THR A 282 0.88 5.58 -5.40
CA THR A 282 0.29 4.76 -4.33
C THR A 282 -0.55 3.62 -4.87
N PHE A 283 -1.15 3.78 -6.03
CA PHE A 283 -1.89 2.71 -6.69
C PHE A 283 -0.95 1.60 -7.15
N ILE A 284 0.17 1.94 -7.80
CA ILE A 284 1.14 0.93 -8.25
C ILE A 284 1.76 0.23 -7.04
N VAL A 285 2.23 0.99 -6.03
CA VAL A 285 2.78 0.40 -4.79
C VAL A 285 1.73 -0.44 -4.07
N GLY A 286 0.50 0.03 -3.97
CA GLY A 286 -0.60 -0.68 -3.34
C GLY A 286 -0.93 -1.98 -4.06
N ALA A 287 -1.00 -1.97 -5.39
CA ALA A 287 -1.18 -3.16 -6.21
C ALA A 287 -0.02 -4.16 -6.04
N SER A 288 1.22 -3.69 -5.98
CA SER A 288 2.39 -4.53 -5.69
C SER A 288 2.31 -5.17 -4.31
N ILE A 289 1.93 -4.41 -3.27
CA ILE A 289 1.78 -4.98 -1.91
C ILE A 289 0.67 -6.03 -1.88
N VAL A 290 -0.47 -5.77 -2.54
CA VAL A 290 -1.57 -6.73 -2.64
C VAL A 290 -1.13 -7.98 -3.39
N ALA A 291 -0.38 -7.86 -4.49
CA ALA A 291 0.17 -8.99 -5.22
C ALA A 291 1.13 -9.82 -4.35
N SER A 292 2.03 -9.18 -3.59
CA SER A 292 2.88 -9.87 -2.62
C SER A 292 2.07 -10.61 -1.55
N LEU A 293 0.99 -9.99 -1.05
CA LEU A 293 0.09 -10.61 -0.07
C LEU A 293 -0.61 -11.85 -0.64
N VAL A 294 -1.12 -11.77 -1.86
CA VAL A 294 -1.79 -12.89 -2.54
C VAL A 294 -0.82 -14.03 -2.80
N GLY A 295 0.38 -13.73 -3.33
CA GLY A 295 1.42 -14.74 -3.56
C GLY A 295 1.80 -15.44 -2.26
N ARG A 296 1.95 -14.67 -1.17
CA ARG A 296 2.23 -15.23 0.15
C ARG A 296 1.06 -16.07 0.70
N GLY A 297 -0.18 -15.62 0.53
CA GLY A 297 -1.36 -16.36 0.96
C GLY A 297 -1.46 -17.75 0.33
N GLN A 298 -1.11 -17.86 -0.95
CA GLN A 298 -1.07 -19.15 -1.67
C GLN A 298 -0.03 -20.11 -1.09
N ILE A 299 1.13 -19.59 -0.67
CA ILE A 299 2.19 -20.40 -0.06
C ILE A 299 1.83 -20.77 1.38
N ALA A 300 1.26 -19.84 2.14
CA ALA A 300 0.84 -20.10 3.51
C ALA A 300 -0.17 -21.26 3.60
N ASP A 301 -1.09 -21.39 2.64
CA ASP A 301 -2.02 -22.52 2.56
C ASP A 301 -1.32 -23.86 2.25
N LEU A 302 -0.17 -23.83 1.57
CA LEU A 302 0.65 -25.02 1.31
C LEU A 302 1.49 -25.43 2.53
N ILE A 303 2.06 -24.46 3.26
CA ILE A 303 2.88 -24.71 4.46
C ILE A 303 2.02 -25.05 5.69
N THR A 304 0.83 -24.44 5.80
CA THR A 304 -0.10 -24.69 6.92
C THR A 304 -0.88 -26.00 6.74
N ARG A 305 -0.83 -26.63 5.56
CA ARG A 305 -1.27 -28.02 5.42
C ARG A 305 -0.34 -28.89 6.27
N PRO A 306 -0.84 -29.59 7.31
CA PRO A 306 -0.01 -30.54 8.05
C PRO A 306 0.55 -31.56 7.06
N PRO A 307 1.84 -31.95 7.17
CA PRO A 307 2.47 -32.85 6.21
C PRO A 307 1.62 -34.10 6.09
N GLY A 308 1.19 -34.37 4.85
CA GLY A 308 0.35 -35.51 4.55
C GLY A 308 1.07 -36.80 4.92
N PRO A 309 0.34 -37.92 5.09
CA PRO A 309 0.98 -39.22 5.31
C PRO A 309 1.99 -39.58 4.20
N ALA A 310 1.78 -39.09 2.98
CA ALA A 310 2.72 -39.26 1.86
C ALA A 310 4.05 -38.49 2.05
N ASP A 311 4.01 -37.25 2.55
CA ASP A 311 5.21 -36.44 2.80
C ASP A 311 6.04 -37.01 3.94
N ARG A 312 5.38 -37.56 4.98
CA ARG A 312 6.08 -38.28 6.06
C ARG A 312 6.78 -39.54 5.55
N MET A 313 6.14 -40.29 4.65
CA MET A 313 6.77 -41.47 4.04
C MET A 313 7.97 -41.09 3.17
N ARG A 314 7.91 -39.96 2.45
CA ARG A 314 9.07 -39.42 1.71
C ARG A 314 10.20 -39.02 2.66
N ALA A 315 9.91 -38.26 3.71
CA ALA A 315 10.91 -37.86 4.69
C ALA A 315 11.59 -39.07 5.36
N ILE A 316 10.83 -40.11 5.71
CA ILE A 316 11.39 -41.36 6.25
C ILE A 316 12.28 -42.06 5.21
N ARG A 317 11.85 -42.10 3.94
CA ARG A 317 12.61 -42.73 2.86
C ARG A 317 13.92 -41.99 2.58
N GLU A 318 13.90 -40.66 2.61
CA GLU A 318 15.09 -39.82 2.45
C GLU A 318 16.06 -40.01 3.63
N GLN A 319 15.55 -40.05 4.87
CA GLN A 319 16.38 -40.39 6.04
C GLN A 319 17.01 -41.78 5.92
N GLN A 320 16.26 -42.77 5.44
CA GLN A 320 16.80 -44.12 5.20
C GLN A 320 17.89 -44.12 4.11
N LEU A 321 17.69 -43.36 3.04
CA LEU A 321 18.67 -43.25 1.95
C LEU A 321 19.96 -42.59 2.43
N GLN A 322 19.86 -41.51 3.22
CA GLN A 322 21.03 -40.84 3.81
C GLN A 322 21.78 -41.77 4.78
N GLN A 323 21.06 -42.53 5.62
CA GLN A 323 21.69 -43.51 6.52
C GLN A 323 22.41 -44.61 5.75
N LEU A 324 21.83 -45.08 4.64
CA LEU A 324 22.46 -46.05 3.75
C LEU A 324 23.74 -45.48 3.12
N GLU A 325 23.68 -44.26 2.56
CA GLU A 325 24.84 -43.59 1.99
C GLU A 325 25.96 -43.37 3.01
N GLU A 326 25.63 -42.99 4.24
CA GLU A 326 26.59 -42.82 5.33
C GLU A 326 27.21 -44.16 5.76
N SER A 327 26.41 -45.23 5.83
CA SER A 327 26.90 -46.58 6.13
C SER A 327 27.78 -47.17 5.01
N ASP A 328 27.45 -46.89 3.75
CA ASP A 328 28.24 -47.30 2.59
C ASP A 328 29.55 -46.51 2.53
N ALA A 329 29.53 -45.23 2.90
CA ALA A 329 30.73 -44.41 3.02
C ALA A 329 31.64 -44.89 4.17
N GLU A 330 31.06 -45.24 5.33
CA GLU A 330 31.82 -45.83 6.44
C GLU A 330 32.42 -47.19 6.06
N SER A 331 31.65 -48.02 5.35
CA SER A 331 32.12 -49.34 4.89
C SER A 331 33.26 -49.21 3.88
N LYS A 332 33.18 -48.24 2.96
CA LYS A 332 34.25 -47.95 2.00
C LYS A 332 35.49 -47.39 2.70
N ALA A 333 35.32 -46.48 3.66
CA ALA A 333 36.44 -45.96 4.44
C ALA A 333 37.15 -47.07 5.23
N ARG A 334 36.39 -47.98 5.86
CA ARG A 334 36.96 -49.15 6.54
C ARG A 334 37.72 -50.08 5.59
N ALA A 335 37.16 -50.37 4.41
CA ALA A 335 37.83 -51.19 3.41
C ALA A 335 39.12 -50.53 2.88
N GLU A 336 39.12 -49.21 2.69
CA GLU A 336 40.30 -48.45 2.26
C GLU A 336 41.37 -48.38 3.37
N TYR A 337 40.98 -48.30 4.65
CA TYR A 337 41.89 -48.43 5.79
C TYR A 337 42.52 -49.84 5.89
N GLU A 338 41.75 -50.90 5.60
CA GLU A 338 42.27 -52.27 5.54
C GLU A 338 43.20 -52.49 4.34
N GLU A 339 42.89 -51.90 3.18
CA GLU A 339 43.68 -52.02 1.94
C GLU A 339 44.94 -51.14 1.94
N SER A 340 44.92 -50.01 2.66
CA SER A 340 46.06 -49.10 2.85
C SER A 340 47.18 -49.68 3.73
N GLY A 341 46.97 -50.85 4.34
CA GLY A 341 47.94 -51.49 5.21
C GLY A 341 47.94 -50.87 6.60
N GLY A 342 47.58 -51.69 7.59
CA GLY A 342 48.05 -51.51 8.96
C GLY A 342 49.55 -51.76 9.00
N ASP A 343 50.34 -50.78 8.57
CA ASP A 343 51.74 -50.67 8.98
C ASP A 343 51.74 -49.88 10.29
N GLU A 344 51.59 -50.59 11.41
CA GLU A 344 52.27 -50.29 12.67
C GLU A 344 52.12 -51.51 13.60
N ASP A 345 53.28 -52.06 13.94
CA ASP A 345 53.59 -52.88 15.12
C ASP A 345 53.49 -54.42 15.01
N GLU A 346 54.47 -55.01 14.33
CA GLU A 346 55.18 -56.20 14.84
C GLU A 346 56.71 -56.00 14.66
N GLU A 347 57.37 -55.30 15.59
CA GLU A 347 58.79 -55.56 15.86
C GLU A 347 58.89 -56.48 17.08
N GLU A 348 59.54 -57.62 16.83
CA GLU A 348 59.80 -58.77 17.67
C GLU A 348 60.57 -58.42 18.96
N ASP A 349 60.01 -58.82 20.11
CA ASP A 349 60.81 -59.32 21.22
C ASP A 349 60.99 -60.84 20.99
N ASP A 350 62.21 -61.30 20.68
CA ASP A 350 62.79 -62.51 21.29
C ASP A 350 64.26 -62.77 20.83
N GLU A 351 65.10 -63.04 21.85
CA GLU A 351 66.51 -63.54 21.91
C GLU A 351 67.72 -62.58 21.89
#